data_AF-A0AAU4SG53-F1
#
_entry.id   AF-A0AAU4SG53-F1
#
_cell.length_a   1.000
_cell.length_b   1.000
_cell.length_c   1.000
_cell.angle_alpha   90.00
_cell.angle_beta   90.00
_cell.angle_gamma   90.00
#
_symmetry.space_group_name_H-M   'P 1'
#
loop_
_entity.id
_entity.type
_entity.pdbx_description
1 polymer ?
#
loop_
_entity_poly.entity_id
_entity_poly.type
_entity_poly.pdbx_seq_one_letter_code
_entity_poly.pdbx_strand_id
1 'polypeptide(L)'
;MATFYVWHDIQAGQLRCSTGSVAADDLPFGGAYLPHDDLGPLIDGFLNDRQPGVIPWSDLEDGHDMAPEPEVAPFAVWVRSVGNGA
;
A
#
# COMPACT_ATOMS: atom_id res chain seq x y z
N MET A 1 -12.69 5.05 -19.02
CA MET A 1 -11.67 5.45 -18.04
C MET A 1 -11.61 4.43 -16.91
N ALA A 2 -10.41 3.97 -16.61
CA ALA A 2 -10.07 3.06 -15.52
C ALA A 2 -8.86 3.65 -14.76
N THR A 3 -8.60 3.16 -13.56
CA THR A 3 -7.44 3.55 -12.75
C THR A 3 -6.47 2.38 -12.71
N PHE A 4 -5.26 2.59 -13.23
CA PHE A 4 -4.13 1.69 -13.01
C PHE A 4 -3.40 2.13 -11.75
N TYR A 5 -3.08 1.21 -10.86
CA TYR A 5 -2.47 1.55 -9.58
C TYR A 5 -1.43 0.52 -9.15
N VAL A 6 -0.43 1.00 -8.41
CA VAL A 6 0.72 0.23 -7.93
C VAL A 6 0.92 0.52 -6.45
N TRP A 7 1.23 -0.50 -5.66
CA TRP A 7 1.53 -0.36 -4.23
C TRP A 7 2.63 -1.33 -3.82
N HIS A 8 3.34 -0.98 -2.74
CA HIS A 8 4.29 -1.88 -2.11
C HIS A 8 3.57 -2.74 -1.07
N ASP A 9 3.44 -4.03 -1.34
CA ASP A 9 2.99 -5.02 -0.36
C ASP A 9 4.18 -5.43 0.51
N ILE A 10 4.30 -4.77 1.66
CA ILE A 10 5.38 -4.99 2.65
C ILE A 10 5.32 -6.41 3.23
N GLN A 11 4.13 -7.01 3.36
CA GLN A 11 3.99 -8.35 3.92
C GLN A 11 4.52 -9.41 2.94
N ALA A 12 4.29 -9.22 1.64
CA ALA A 12 4.81 -10.12 0.61
C ALA A 12 6.20 -9.72 0.09
N GLY A 13 6.68 -8.52 0.41
CA GLY A 13 7.92 -7.95 -0.14
C GLY A 13 7.87 -7.74 -1.64
N GLN A 14 6.72 -7.30 -2.17
CA GLN A 14 6.49 -7.22 -3.62
C GLN A 14 5.81 -5.91 -3.99
N LEU A 15 6.17 -5.37 -5.17
CA LEU A 15 5.32 -4.41 -5.85
C LEU A 15 4.17 -5.14 -6.52
N ARG A 16 2.94 -4.77 -6.15
CA ARG A 16 1.73 -5.26 -6.79
C ARG A 16 1.13 -4.16 -7.65
N CYS A 17 0.46 -4.57 -8.72
CA CYS A 17 -0.27 -3.68 -9.61
C CYS A 17 -1.65 -4.25 -9.93
N SER A 18 -2.60 -3.36 -10.19
CA SER A 18 -3.96 -3.73 -10.59
C SER A 18 -4.61 -2.58 -11.35
N THR A 19 -5.74 -2.88 -11.99
CA THR A 19 -6.56 -1.91 -12.72
C THR A 19 -8.02 -2.05 -12.28
N GLY A 20 -8.66 -0.94 -11.95
CA GLY A 20 -10.07 -0.91 -11.55
C GLY A 20 -10.85 0.14 -12.32
N SER A 21 -12.17 -0.03 -12.41
CA SER A 21 -13.10 0.96 -12.98
C SER A 21 -13.57 1.99 -11.95
N VAL A 22 -12.81 2.17 -10.87
CA VAL A 22 -13.10 3.06 -9.73
C VAL A 22 -12.17 4.28 -9.75
N ALA A 23 -12.55 5.33 -9.03
CA ALA A 23 -11.72 6.51 -8.85
C ALA A 23 -10.49 6.21 -7.97
N ALA A 24 -9.48 7.08 -8.02
CA ALA A 24 -8.28 6.95 -7.21
C ALA A 24 -8.56 6.93 -5.70
N ASP A 25 -9.63 7.58 -5.24
CA ASP A 25 -10.04 7.66 -3.83
C ASP A 25 -11.03 6.54 -3.40
N ASP A 26 -11.31 5.57 -4.28
CA ASP A 26 -12.25 4.46 -4.03
C ASP A 26 -11.66 3.09 -4.40
N LEU A 27 -10.35 2.88 -4.14
CA LEU A 27 -9.64 1.64 -4.43
C LEU A 27 -9.99 0.54 -3.42
N PRO A 28 -10.05 -0.74 -3.84
CA PRO A 28 -10.62 -1.84 -3.04
C PRO A 28 -9.63 -2.41 -2.00
N PHE A 29 -8.95 -1.55 -1.23
CA PHE A 29 -7.97 -1.98 -0.23
C PHE A 29 -8.57 -2.32 1.13
N GLY A 30 -9.76 -1.83 1.45
CA GLY A 30 -10.40 -2.04 2.75
C GLY A 30 -9.67 -1.38 3.94
N GLY A 31 -8.67 -0.54 3.67
CA GLY A 31 -7.90 0.22 4.65
C GLY A 31 -7.49 1.59 4.11
N ALA A 32 -6.91 2.43 4.97
CA ALA A 32 -6.47 3.76 4.59
C ALA A 32 -5.27 3.70 3.64
N TYR A 33 -5.29 4.53 2.60
CA TYR A 33 -4.19 4.65 1.64
C TYR A 33 -4.11 6.09 1.14
N LEU A 34 -2.94 6.44 0.59
CA LEU A 34 -2.68 7.76 0.05
C LEU A 34 -2.33 7.66 -1.44
N PRO A 35 -3.21 8.14 -2.35
CA PRO A 35 -2.90 8.22 -3.77
C PRO A 35 -1.73 9.17 -4.04
N HIS A 36 -0.83 8.78 -4.95
CA HIS A 36 0.31 9.57 -5.38
C HIS A 36 0.48 9.51 -6.89
N ASP A 37 0.86 10.63 -7.51
CA ASP A 37 1.18 10.68 -8.95
C ASP A 37 2.64 10.30 -9.26
N ASP A 38 3.49 10.19 -8.23
CA ASP A 38 4.91 9.87 -8.35
C ASP A 38 5.15 8.44 -7.87
N LEU A 39 5.75 7.64 -8.75
CA LEU A 39 6.06 6.24 -8.48
C LEU A 39 7.40 6.09 -7.73
N GLY A 40 8.29 7.08 -7.81
CA GLY A 40 9.65 7.05 -7.26
C GLY A 40 9.71 6.59 -5.78
N PRO A 41 8.97 7.24 -4.86
CA PRO A 41 8.99 6.86 -3.45
C PRO A 41 8.56 5.41 -3.17
N LEU A 42 7.63 4.86 -3.95
CA LEU A 42 7.20 3.46 -3.80
C LEU A 42 8.29 2.49 -4.25
N ILE A 43 8.98 2.81 -5.36
CA ILE A 43 10.12 2.00 -5.84
C ILE A 43 11.27 2.06 -4.84
N ASP A 44 11.58 3.23 -4.32
CA ASP A 44 12.63 3.40 -3.31
C ASP A 44 12.29 2.61 -2.04
N GLY A 45 11.04 2.65 -1.57
CA GLY A 45 10.58 1.84 -0.43
C GLY A 45 10.73 0.34 -0.68
N PHE A 46 10.30 -0.13 -1.86
CA PHE A 46 10.44 -1.53 -2.26
C PHE A 46 11.91 -1.98 -2.36
N LEU A 47 12.78 -1.20 -3.00
CA LEU A 47 14.20 -1.54 -3.16
C LEU A 47 14.98 -1.52 -1.84
N ASN A 48 14.53 -0.74 -0.86
CA ASN A 48 15.14 -0.65 0.46
C ASN A 48 14.52 -1.62 1.48
N ASP A 49 13.45 -2.33 1.14
CA ASP A 49 12.87 -3.36 1.99
C ASP A 49 13.73 -4.63 1.95
N ARG A 50 14.57 -4.80 2.98
CA ARG A 50 15.51 -5.91 3.10
C ARG A 50 14.99 -7.06 3.96
N GLN A 51 13.85 -6.90 4.64
CA GLN A 51 13.27 -7.91 5.52
C GLN A 51 11.74 -7.95 5.40
N PRO A 52 11.22 -8.25 4.20
CA PRO A 52 9.79 -8.31 3.99
C PRO A 52 9.14 -9.42 4.83
N GLY A 53 8.00 -9.11 5.44
CA GLY A 53 7.23 -10.05 6.25
C GLY A 53 7.87 -10.47 7.59
N VAL A 54 8.96 -9.83 8.03
CA VAL A 54 9.58 -10.10 9.33
C VAL A 54 9.15 -9.03 10.33
N ILE A 55 8.29 -9.40 11.28
CA ILE A 55 8.07 -8.63 12.50
C ILE A 55 9.13 -9.10 13.51
N PRO A 56 10.04 -8.23 14.00
CA PRO A 56 10.94 -8.58 15.10
C PRO A 56 10.14 -9.12 16.28
N TRP A 57 10.60 -10.21 16.90
CA TRP A 57 9.91 -10.81 18.04
C TRP A 57 9.74 -9.83 19.22
N SER A 58 10.59 -8.81 19.29
CA SER A 58 10.50 -7.72 20.27
C SER A 58 9.33 -6.75 20.04
N ASP A 59 8.79 -6.69 18.82
CA ASP A 59 7.64 -5.86 18.44
C ASP A 59 6.32 -6.63 18.56
N LEU A 60 6.37 -7.91 18.96
CA LEU A 60 5.18 -8.67 19.36
C LEU A 60 4.86 -8.32 20.81
N GLU A 61 3.81 -7.53 21.03
CA GLU A 61 3.30 -7.30 22.39
C GLU A 61 2.77 -8.62 22.97
N ASP A 62 3.26 -8.99 24.15
CA ASP A 62 2.70 -10.09 24.95
C ASP A 62 1.22 -9.79 25.20
N GLY A 63 0.34 -10.72 24.82
CA GLY A 63 -1.12 -10.54 24.81
C GLY A 63 -1.74 -10.31 26.19
N HIS A 64 -1.53 -9.14 26.77
CA HIS A 64 -2.26 -8.60 27.89
C HIS A 64 -2.59 -7.14 27.65
N ASP A 65 -3.86 -6.83 27.88
CA ASP A 65 -4.59 -5.58 27.64
C ASP A 65 -5.06 -5.31 26.21
N MET A 66 -6.38 -5.14 26.10
CA MET A 66 -7.05 -4.59 24.92
C MET A 66 -6.73 -3.09 24.82
N ALA A 67 -5.48 -2.77 24.46
CA ALA A 67 -5.17 -1.46 23.94
C ALA A 67 -5.98 -1.25 22.64
N PRO A 68 -6.45 -0.03 22.34
CA PRO A 68 -7.08 0.23 21.05
C PRO A 68 -6.13 -0.17 19.93
N GLU A 69 -6.62 -0.93 18.94
CA GLU A 69 -5.82 -1.31 17.78
C GLU A 69 -5.18 -0.04 17.19
N PRO A 70 -3.86 -0.01 16.99
CA PRO A 70 -3.19 1.17 16.47
C PRO A 70 -3.80 1.52 15.12
N GLU A 71 -4.12 2.80 14.95
CA GLU A 71 -4.61 3.33 13.68
C GLU A 71 -3.53 3.07 12.62
N VAL A 72 -3.80 2.12 11.71
CA VAL A 72 -2.84 1.72 10.69
C VAL A 72 -2.60 2.92 9.78
N ALA A 73 -1.38 3.44 9.79
CA ALA A 73 -1.00 4.56 8.95
C ALA A 73 -1.30 4.25 7.48
N PRO A 74 -1.85 5.21 6.71
CA PRO A 74 -2.15 4.99 5.32
C PRO A 74 -0.89 4.63 4.54
N PHE A 75 -0.97 3.63 3.68
CA PHE A 75 0.14 3.26 2.80
C PHE A 75 0.06 4.00 1.46
N ALA A 76 1.21 4.24 0.84
CA ALA A 76 1.28 4.95 -0.43
C ALA A 76 0.83 4.06 -1.61
N VAL A 77 0.03 4.64 -2.51
CA VAL A 77 -0.45 3.99 -3.73
C VAL A 77 -0.20 4.92 -4.91
N TRP A 78 0.63 4.50 -5.85
CA TRP A 78 0.74 5.23 -7.10
C TRP A 78 -0.49 4.97 -7.96
N VAL A 79 -1.08 6.02 -8.54
CA VAL A 79 -2.29 5.92 -9.36
C VAL A 79 -2.12 6.61 -10.70
N ARG A 80 -2.76 6.08 -11.74
CA ARG A 80 -2.87 6.74 -13.03
C ARG A 80 -4.17 6.40 -13.73
N SER A 81 -4.84 7.43 -14.22
CA SER A 81 -5.99 7.26 -15.10
C SER A 81 -5.55 6.69 -16.45
N VAL A 82 -6.21 5.62 -16.88
CA VAL A 82 -5.96 4.91 -18.14
C VAL A 82 -7.26 4.71 -18.91
N GLY A 83 -7.17 4.57 -20.23
CA GLY A 83 -8.34 4.34 -21.07
C GLY A 83 -9.22 5.57 -21.21
N ASN A 84 -8.69 6.58 -21.91
CA ASN A 84 -9.39 7.40 -22.91
C ASN A 84 -8.31 8.26 -23.59
N GLY A 85 -7.74 7.73 -24.68
CA GLY A 85 -6.98 8.47 -25.67
C GLY A 85 -7.71 8.37 -27.00
N ALA A 86 -8.30 9.49 -27.43
CA ALA A 86 -8.23 9.89 -28.82
C ALA A 86 -6.95 10.72 -28.98
#